data_AF-A0A6P4FM77-F1
#
_entry.id   AF-A0A6P4FM77-F1
#
_cell.length_a   1.000
_cell.length_b   1.000
_cell.length_c   1.000
_cell.angle_alpha   90.00
_cell.angle_beta   90.00
_cell.angle_gamma   90.00
#
_symmetry.space_group_name_H-M   'P 1'
#
loop_
_entity.id
_entity.type
_entity.pdbx_description
1 polymer ?
#
loop_
_entity_poly.entity_id
_entity_poly.type
_entity_poly.pdbx_seq_one_letter_code
_entity_poly.pdbx_strand_id
1 'polypeptide(L)'
;MNKITRAFISVLRQSSSSGGTNTLLGRQLSYRSDLSLDKLYPSARLQIYTPPPPPTGSGNKFSGFIPMDRLEITYSRSSGPGGQHVNTVNTKVDVRFKVAQADWIPEQTRQKLLKVLANRITKEGYFYIKSDLTRSQQMNLADALEKLRSIIRAQEVSEAAPPSEETLEKLRRRQERAARERLQLKRGRAQIKADRQGPGGIDL
;
A
#
# COMPACT_ATOMS: atom_id res chain seq x y z
N MET A 1 48.20 31.78 45.72
CA MET A 1 46.74 32.02 45.74
C MET A 1 46.20 31.75 44.35
N ASN A 2 45.61 30.58 44.09
CA ASN A 2 44.86 30.28 42.86
C ASN A 2 43.93 29.10 43.17
N LYS A 3 42.78 29.40 43.79
CA LYS A 3 41.68 28.44 43.99
C LYS A 3 40.58 28.77 42.99
N ILE A 4 40.84 28.55 41.70
CA ILE A 4 39.76 28.52 40.70
C ILE A 4 39.22 27.10 40.74
N THR A 5 38.17 26.95 41.53
CA THR A 5 37.48 25.70 41.82
C THR A 5 36.94 25.05 40.55
N ARG A 6 37.21 23.73 40.40
CA ARG A 6 36.62 22.79 39.42
C ARG A 6 35.07 22.71 39.42
N ALA A 7 34.38 23.54 40.19
CA ALA A 7 32.92 23.59 40.31
C ALA A 7 32.22 24.29 39.13
N PHE A 8 32.94 25.06 38.31
CA PHE A 8 32.33 25.81 37.21
C PHE A 8 31.97 24.97 35.97
N ILE A 9 32.53 23.78 35.83
CA ILE A 9 32.30 22.93 34.63
C ILE A 9 31.20 21.88 34.87
N SER A 10 30.79 21.62 36.13
CA SER A 10 29.75 20.62 36.43
C SER A 10 28.31 21.14 36.31
N VAL A 11 28.10 22.44 36.10
CA VAL A 11 26.74 23.03 35.97
C VAL A 11 26.18 22.90 34.54
N LEU A 12 26.99 22.47 33.58
CA LEU A 12 26.59 22.35 32.17
C LEU A 12 26.00 20.98 31.79
N ARG A 13 25.66 20.14 32.77
CA ARG A 13 25.18 18.77 32.53
C ARG A 13 23.85 18.46 33.23
N GLN A 14 22.88 19.34 33.14
CA GLN A 14 21.49 18.98 33.42
C GLN A 14 20.54 19.82 32.56
N SER A 15 19.91 19.14 31.60
CA SER A 15 18.61 19.42 30.94
C SER A 15 18.64 19.26 29.41
N SER A 16 19.20 18.16 28.90
CA SER A 16 18.93 17.71 27.53
C SER A 16 17.73 16.75 27.53
N SER A 17 16.53 17.23 27.83
CA SER A 17 15.30 16.44 27.57
C SER A 17 14.02 17.24 27.32
N SER A 18 14.06 18.56 27.30
CA SER A 18 12.92 19.38 26.86
C SER A 18 13.44 20.76 26.53
N GLY A 19 12.96 21.39 25.46
CA GLY A 19 13.40 22.69 24.93
C GLY A 19 13.24 23.88 25.89
N GLY A 20 13.88 23.83 27.05
CA GLY A 20 14.05 24.92 27.98
C GLY A 20 15.21 25.78 27.51
N THR A 21 14.95 27.07 27.37
CA THR A 21 15.95 28.11 27.11
C THR A 21 17.00 28.08 28.22
N ASN A 22 18.27 27.85 27.85
CA ASN A 22 19.40 27.93 28.77
C ASN A 22 19.34 29.29 29.49
N THR A 23 19.05 29.26 30.78
CA THR A 23 18.97 30.45 31.64
C THR A 23 20.17 30.43 32.57
N LEU A 24 20.97 31.49 32.54
CA LEU A 24 22.12 31.66 33.44
C LEU A 24 21.90 32.99 34.14
N LEU A 25 21.86 32.97 35.49
CA LEU A 25 21.52 34.13 36.32
C LEU A 25 20.17 34.79 35.94
N GLY A 26 19.14 33.99 35.64
CA GLY A 26 17.79 34.48 35.32
C GLY A 26 17.65 35.16 33.95
N ARG A 27 18.70 35.22 33.13
CA ARG A 27 18.65 35.73 31.76
C ARG A 27 18.59 34.57 30.76
N GLN A 28 17.64 34.63 29.83
CA GLN A 28 17.57 33.68 28.72
C GLN A 28 18.77 33.92 27.77
N LEU A 29 19.58 32.89 27.55
CA LEU A 29 20.76 32.94 26.67
C LEU A 29 20.42 32.70 25.19
N SER A 30 19.15 32.79 24.79
CA SER A 30 18.74 32.62 23.39
C SER A 30 18.35 33.95 22.77
N TYR A 31 18.99 34.31 21.65
CA TYR A 31 18.58 35.46 20.84
C TYR A 31 17.18 35.25 20.25
N ARG A 32 16.32 36.27 20.35
CA ARG A 32 14.98 36.31 19.77
C ARG A 32 14.83 37.59 18.94
N SER A 33 14.73 37.46 17.63
CA SER A 33 14.50 38.59 16.71
C SER A 33 13.04 39.02 16.68
N ASP A 34 12.73 40.11 15.99
CA ASP A 34 11.35 40.53 15.70
C ASP A 34 10.61 39.59 14.75
N LEU A 35 11.36 38.85 13.93
CA LEU A 35 10.85 37.79 13.06
C LEU A 35 10.94 36.39 13.70
N SER A 36 11.00 36.31 15.02
CA SER A 36 10.99 35.02 15.72
C SER A 36 9.62 34.34 15.57
N LEU A 37 9.61 33.01 15.51
CA LEU A 37 8.39 32.22 15.36
C LEU A 37 7.37 32.52 16.48
N ASP A 38 7.84 32.83 17.70
CA ASP A 38 6.98 33.19 18.84
C ASP A 38 6.22 34.50 18.59
N LYS A 39 6.84 35.45 17.87
CA LYS A 39 6.23 36.75 17.52
C LYS A 39 5.35 36.66 16.29
N LEU A 40 5.80 35.93 15.26
CA LEU A 40 5.04 35.77 14.01
C LEU A 40 3.80 34.88 14.19
N TYR A 41 3.88 33.88 15.07
CA TYR A 41 2.80 32.92 15.33
C TYR A 41 2.53 32.77 16.83
N PRO A 42 1.97 33.80 17.49
CA PRO A 42 1.82 33.83 18.95
C PRO A 42 0.82 32.79 19.49
N SER A 43 -0.09 32.30 18.64
CA SER A 43 -1.04 31.24 18.98
C SER A 43 -0.50 29.82 18.73
N ALA A 44 0.64 29.68 18.05
CA ALA A 44 1.21 28.38 17.74
C ALA A 44 1.95 27.79 18.95
N ARG A 45 1.71 26.51 19.23
CA ARG A 45 2.47 25.78 20.24
C ARG A 45 3.85 25.41 19.66
N LEU A 46 4.85 26.25 19.92
CA LEU A 46 6.22 26.10 19.39
C LEU A 46 7.08 25.05 20.12
N GLN A 47 6.44 24.23 20.97
CA GLN A 47 7.11 23.09 21.59
C GLN A 47 7.34 22.01 20.53
N ILE A 48 8.60 21.70 20.26
CA ILE A 48 8.99 20.54 19.47
C ILE A 48 8.53 19.29 20.23
N TYR A 49 7.46 18.67 19.74
CA TYR A 49 6.88 17.45 20.30
C TYR A 49 6.89 16.38 19.23
N THR A 50 7.32 15.17 19.59
CA THR A 50 7.16 13.99 18.73
C THR A 50 5.72 13.52 18.88
N PRO A 51 4.87 13.61 17.84
CA PRO A 51 3.50 13.12 17.94
C PRO A 51 3.51 11.63 18.31
N PRO A 52 2.57 11.17 19.17
CA PRO A 52 2.46 9.76 19.46
C PRO A 52 2.12 9.03 18.15
N PRO A 53 2.57 7.78 17.97
CA PRO A 53 2.18 7.00 16.81
C PRO A 53 0.65 6.92 16.74
N PRO A 54 0.05 6.92 15.53
CA PRO A 54 -1.39 6.85 15.39
C PRO A 54 -1.90 5.56 16.07
N PRO A 55 -3.03 5.61 16.78
CA PRO A 55 -3.58 4.42 17.42
C PRO A 55 -3.85 3.34 16.37
N THR A 56 -3.45 2.11 16.67
CA THR A 56 -3.90 0.93 15.93
C THR A 56 -5.43 0.88 16.03
N GLY A 57 -6.10 0.92 14.86
CA GLY A 57 -7.48 1.36 14.71
C GLY A 57 -8.45 0.90 15.80
N SER A 58 -9.01 1.85 16.54
CA SER A 58 -10.15 1.62 17.43
C SER A 58 -11.43 1.72 16.60
N GLY A 59 -11.82 0.63 15.95
CA GLY A 59 -13.08 0.53 15.21
C GLY A 59 -13.03 -0.43 14.02
N ASN A 60 -14.17 -0.61 13.37
CA ASN A 60 -14.35 -1.48 12.21
C ASN A 60 -13.73 -0.90 10.91
N LYS A 61 -12.86 0.10 11.03
CA LYS A 61 -12.31 0.91 9.93
C LYS A 61 -10.79 0.92 9.92
N PHE A 62 -10.20 1.01 8.73
CA PHE A 62 -8.75 1.01 8.58
C PHE A 62 -8.17 2.41 8.83
N SER A 63 -7.23 2.54 9.78
CA SER A 63 -6.63 3.84 10.16
C SER A 63 -5.67 4.42 9.12
N GLY A 64 -5.30 3.67 8.07
CA GLY A 64 -4.30 4.09 7.08
C GLY A 64 -2.85 3.84 7.50
N PHE A 65 -2.62 3.50 8.78
CA PHE A 65 -1.30 3.16 9.30
C PHE A 65 -0.91 1.74 8.89
N ILE A 66 0.30 1.60 8.33
CA ILE A 66 0.86 0.32 7.93
C ILE A 66 2.21 0.17 8.63
N PRO A 67 2.35 -0.78 9.56
CA PRO A 67 3.61 -1.00 10.26
C PRO A 67 4.63 -1.65 9.31
N MET A 68 5.76 -0.96 9.06
CA MET A 68 6.83 -1.49 8.21
C MET A 68 7.42 -2.80 8.76
N ASP A 69 7.46 -2.97 10.09
CA ASP A 69 8.03 -4.16 10.75
C ASP A 69 7.26 -5.45 10.46
N ARG A 70 6.00 -5.33 9.99
CA ARG A 70 5.15 -6.47 9.62
C ARG A 70 5.13 -6.71 8.11
N LEU A 71 5.88 -5.93 7.35
CA LEU A 71 6.01 -6.09 5.90
C LEU A 71 7.40 -6.66 5.60
N GLU A 72 7.42 -7.65 4.72
CA GLU A 72 8.67 -8.12 4.13
C GLU A 72 8.87 -7.37 2.81
N ILE A 73 9.89 -6.50 2.79
CA ILE A 73 10.22 -5.66 1.65
C ILE A 73 11.47 -6.21 0.98
N THR A 74 11.36 -6.55 -0.29
CA THR A 74 12.48 -7.07 -1.09
C THR A 74 12.71 -6.17 -2.28
N TYR A 75 13.99 -5.98 -2.62
CA TYR A 75 14.41 -5.13 -3.73
C TYR A 75 14.99 -6.00 -4.84
N SER A 76 14.57 -5.73 -6.08
CA SER A 76 15.02 -6.45 -7.26
C SER A 76 15.29 -5.49 -8.41
N ARG A 77 15.83 -6.00 -9.52
CA ARG A 77 16.05 -5.20 -10.73
C ARG A 77 14.72 -4.95 -11.44
N SER A 78 14.56 -3.75 -11.98
CA SER A 78 13.38 -3.42 -12.80
C SER A 78 13.45 -4.14 -14.15
N SER A 79 12.29 -4.37 -14.77
CA SER A 79 12.20 -5.07 -16.06
C SER A 79 12.26 -4.11 -17.28
N GLY A 80 12.62 -2.84 -17.05
CA GLY A 80 12.56 -1.78 -18.05
C GLY A 80 13.55 -1.92 -19.20
N PRO A 81 13.44 -1.08 -20.26
CA PRO A 81 14.34 -1.12 -21.41
C PRO A 81 15.80 -1.02 -20.95
N GLY A 82 16.63 -1.90 -21.50
CA GLY A 82 18.00 -2.14 -21.06
C GLY A 82 18.85 -0.87 -20.99
N GLY A 83 19.69 -0.80 -19.96
CA GLY A 83 20.61 0.32 -19.72
C GLY A 83 21.47 0.07 -18.49
N GLN A 84 22.52 0.87 -18.32
CA GLN A 84 23.47 0.72 -17.22
C GLN A 84 22.77 0.75 -15.85
N HIS A 85 21.77 1.62 -15.68
CA HIS A 85 21.04 1.75 -14.42
C HIS A 85 20.17 0.53 -14.08
N VAL A 86 19.49 -0.08 -15.07
CA VAL A 86 18.61 -1.24 -14.85
C VAL A 86 19.41 -2.48 -14.44
N ASN A 87 20.62 -2.63 -14.97
CA ASN A 87 21.48 -3.78 -14.69
C ASN A 87 22.22 -3.65 -13.35
N THR A 88 22.46 -2.43 -12.87
CA THR A 88 23.31 -2.17 -11.70
C THR A 88 22.53 -1.86 -10.43
N VAL A 89 21.32 -1.29 -10.52
CA VAL A 89 20.57 -0.81 -9.36
C VAL A 89 19.27 -1.60 -9.16
N ASN A 90 19.07 -2.10 -7.95
CA ASN A 90 17.85 -2.79 -7.55
C ASN A 90 16.76 -1.77 -7.16
N THR A 91 16.06 -1.23 -8.16
CA THR A 91 15.04 -0.20 -7.96
C THR A 91 13.63 -0.75 -7.72
N LYS A 92 13.33 -1.96 -8.20
CA LYS A 92 12.00 -2.57 -8.09
C LYS A 92 11.75 -3.01 -6.66
N VAL A 93 10.55 -2.70 -6.16
CA VAL A 93 10.14 -3.03 -4.80
C VAL A 93 9.03 -4.06 -4.83
N ASP A 94 9.28 -5.19 -4.16
CA ASP A 94 8.32 -6.25 -3.93
C ASP A 94 7.99 -6.28 -2.43
N VAL A 95 6.77 -5.87 -2.08
CA VAL A 95 6.24 -5.87 -0.71
C VAL A 95 5.36 -7.09 -0.53
N ARG A 96 5.63 -7.90 0.50
CA ARG A 96 4.83 -9.08 0.84
C ARG A 96 4.46 -9.10 2.32
N PHE A 97 3.27 -9.61 2.63
CA PHE A 97 2.85 -9.87 4.01
C PHE A 97 1.79 -10.96 4.05
N LYS A 98 1.61 -11.56 5.23
CA LYS A 98 0.61 -12.61 5.46
C LYS A 98 -0.71 -11.98 5.89
N VAL A 99 -1.73 -12.07 5.04
CA VAL A 99 -3.03 -11.39 5.26
C VAL A 99 -3.71 -11.87 6.54
N ALA A 100 -3.60 -13.17 6.85
CA ALA A 100 -4.20 -13.77 8.04
C ALA A 100 -3.60 -13.27 9.37
N GLN A 101 -2.35 -12.82 9.39
CA GLN A 101 -1.63 -12.36 10.59
C GLN A 101 -1.60 -10.83 10.72
N ALA A 102 -2.31 -10.11 9.86
CA ALA A 102 -2.27 -8.65 9.81
C ALA A 102 -3.21 -8.04 10.85
N ASP A 103 -2.74 -7.87 12.09
CA ASP A 103 -3.49 -7.31 13.22
C ASP A 103 -3.92 -5.85 13.02
N TRP A 104 -3.22 -5.12 12.16
CA TRP A 104 -3.47 -3.73 11.82
C TRP A 104 -4.62 -3.54 10.80
N ILE A 105 -5.18 -4.63 10.26
CA ILE A 105 -6.34 -4.63 9.36
C ILE A 105 -7.56 -5.17 10.13
N PRO A 106 -8.74 -4.50 10.06
CA PRO A 106 -9.98 -5.00 10.66
C PRO A 106 -10.36 -6.40 10.14
N GLU A 107 -10.88 -7.26 11.01
CA GLU A 107 -11.21 -8.65 10.69
C GLU A 107 -12.19 -8.80 9.51
N GLN A 108 -13.21 -7.94 9.45
CA GLN A 108 -14.18 -7.94 8.33
C GLN A 108 -13.49 -7.67 6.98
N THR A 109 -12.60 -6.67 6.93
CA THR A 109 -11.84 -6.32 5.74
C THR A 109 -10.85 -7.42 5.39
N ARG A 110 -10.22 -8.05 6.39
CA ARG A 110 -9.30 -9.17 6.21
C ARG A 110 -9.98 -10.36 5.53
N GLN A 111 -11.17 -10.74 5.99
CA GLN A 111 -11.95 -11.82 5.39
C GLN A 111 -12.39 -11.49 3.95
N LYS A 112 -12.79 -10.25 3.68
CA LYS A 112 -13.10 -9.78 2.32
C LYS A 112 -11.88 -9.83 1.41
N LEU A 113 -10.72 -9.37 1.90
CA LEU A 113 -9.45 -9.42 1.17
C LEU A 113 -9.08 -10.85 0.77
N LEU A 114 -9.20 -11.81 1.68
CA LEU A 114 -8.93 -13.23 1.41
C LEU A 114 -9.83 -13.78 0.28
N LYS A 115 -11.10 -13.40 0.25
CA LYS A 115 -12.06 -13.84 -0.79
C LYS A 115 -11.78 -13.18 -2.14
N VAL A 116 -11.61 -11.85 -2.17
CA VAL A 116 -11.47 -11.09 -3.42
C VAL A 116 -10.10 -11.27 -4.05
N LEU A 117 -9.04 -11.31 -3.23
CA LEU A 117 -7.66 -11.46 -3.69
C LEU A 117 -7.19 -12.90 -3.68
N ALA A 118 -8.08 -13.89 -3.58
CA ALA A 118 -7.72 -15.31 -3.60
C ALA A 118 -6.80 -15.67 -4.79
N ASN A 119 -7.04 -15.05 -5.96
CA ASN A 119 -6.22 -15.27 -7.17
C ASN A 119 -4.80 -14.66 -7.09
N ARG A 120 -4.57 -13.71 -6.19
CA ARG A 120 -3.29 -13.00 -5.99
C ARG A 120 -2.58 -13.43 -4.71
N ILE A 121 -3.14 -14.38 -3.95
CA ILE A 121 -2.59 -14.87 -2.70
C ILE A 121 -1.92 -16.23 -2.97
N THR A 122 -0.71 -16.41 -2.44
CA THR A 122 0.01 -17.68 -2.49
C THR A 122 -0.66 -18.72 -1.58
N LYS A 123 -0.43 -20.02 -1.80
CA LYS A 123 -0.94 -21.11 -0.94
C LYS A 123 -0.61 -20.93 0.55
N GLU A 124 0.52 -20.31 0.85
CA GLU A 124 0.99 -20.00 2.20
C GLU A 124 0.29 -18.78 2.85
N GLY A 125 -0.57 -18.08 2.11
CA GLY A 125 -1.33 -16.92 2.59
C GLY A 125 -0.61 -15.57 2.41
N TYR A 126 0.46 -15.53 1.61
CA TYR A 126 1.17 -14.29 1.30
C TYR A 126 0.47 -13.52 0.18
N PHE A 127 0.29 -12.22 0.40
CA PHE A 127 -0.10 -11.27 -0.63
C PHE A 127 1.10 -10.43 -1.04
N TYR A 128 1.28 -10.24 -2.35
CA TYR A 128 2.41 -9.51 -2.92
C TYR A 128 1.95 -8.28 -3.71
N ILE A 129 2.69 -7.19 -3.56
CA ILE A 129 2.55 -5.96 -4.36
C ILE A 129 3.92 -5.62 -4.91
N LYS A 130 3.95 -5.26 -6.20
CA LYS A 130 5.17 -4.89 -6.90
C LYS A 130 5.06 -3.47 -7.44
N SER A 131 6.15 -2.71 -7.38
CA SER A 131 6.27 -1.41 -8.02
C SER A 131 7.66 -1.18 -8.61
N ASP A 132 7.68 -0.76 -9.88
CA ASP A 132 8.86 -0.44 -10.67
C ASP A 132 8.64 0.79 -11.58
N LEU A 133 7.80 1.74 -11.13
CA LEU A 133 7.44 2.94 -11.92
C LEU A 133 8.61 3.90 -12.14
N THR A 134 9.48 4.05 -11.14
CA THR A 134 10.53 5.08 -11.15
C THR A 134 11.92 4.47 -11.00
N ARG A 135 12.95 5.27 -11.28
CA ARG A 135 14.35 4.93 -11.03
C ARG A 135 14.76 4.99 -9.54
N SER A 136 13.89 5.48 -8.65
CA SER A 136 14.19 5.60 -7.22
C SER A 136 13.48 4.53 -6.41
N GLN A 137 14.26 3.81 -5.60
CA GLN A 137 13.76 2.78 -4.68
C GLN A 137 12.76 3.34 -3.65
N GLN A 138 13.01 4.54 -3.12
CA GLN A 138 12.15 5.16 -2.12
C GLN A 138 10.79 5.54 -2.71
N MET A 139 10.76 6.07 -3.93
CA MET A 139 9.52 6.40 -4.63
C MET A 139 8.72 5.15 -4.97
N ASN A 140 9.38 4.08 -5.41
CA ASN A 140 8.71 2.81 -5.67
C ASN A 140 8.16 2.15 -4.40
N LEU A 141 8.83 2.31 -3.26
CA LEU A 141 8.31 1.85 -1.97
C LEU A 141 7.06 2.64 -1.55
N ALA A 142 7.09 3.97 -1.70
CA ALA A 142 5.92 4.81 -1.41
C ALA A 142 4.72 4.43 -2.28
N ASP A 143 4.93 4.20 -3.59
CA ASP A 143 3.88 3.74 -4.51
C ASP A 143 3.35 2.34 -4.15
N ALA A 144 4.22 1.40 -3.77
CA ALA A 144 3.79 0.08 -3.32
C ALA A 144 2.91 0.16 -2.05
N LEU A 145 3.27 1.02 -1.09
CA LEU A 145 2.48 1.27 0.11
C LEU A 145 1.16 1.98 -0.20
N GLU A 146 1.15 2.91 -1.15
CA GLU A 146 -0.07 3.58 -1.59
C GLU A 146 -1.04 2.61 -2.28
N LYS A 147 -0.54 1.76 -3.18
CA LYS A 147 -1.29 0.64 -3.78
C LYS A 147 -1.86 -0.29 -2.71
N LEU A 148 -1.10 -0.59 -1.67
CA LEU A 148 -1.58 -1.39 -0.54
C LEU A 148 -2.74 -0.68 0.18
N ARG A 149 -2.59 0.61 0.48
CA ARG A 149 -3.64 1.42 1.13
C ARG A 149 -4.91 1.48 0.29
N SER A 150 -4.79 1.71 -1.02
CA SER A 150 -5.95 1.82 -1.91
C SER A 150 -6.71 0.50 -2.02
N ILE A 151 -5.99 -0.63 -2.11
CA ILE A 151 -6.61 -1.97 -2.11
C ILE A 151 -7.38 -2.22 -0.82
N ILE A 152 -6.79 -1.91 0.35
CA ILE A 152 -7.45 -2.12 1.65
C ILE A 152 -8.70 -1.24 1.75
N ARG A 153 -8.59 0.05 1.42
CA ARG A 153 -9.73 0.99 1.44
C ARG A 153 -10.84 0.57 0.47
N ALA A 154 -10.49 0.05 -0.70
CA ALA A 154 -11.48 -0.43 -1.66
C ALA A 154 -12.29 -1.62 -1.14
N GLN A 155 -11.70 -2.47 -0.27
CA GLN A 155 -12.43 -3.60 0.34
C GLN A 155 -13.22 -3.21 1.59
N GLU A 156 -12.86 -2.09 2.22
CA GLU A 156 -13.58 -1.54 3.36
C GLU A 156 -14.94 -0.97 2.93
N VAL A 157 -15.02 -0.33 1.76
CA VAL A 157 -16.27 0.15 1.18
C VAL A 157 -17.20 -1.04 0.92
N SER A 158 -18.28 -1.12 1.70
CA SER A 158 -19.11 -2.32 1.79
C SER A 158 -20.14 -2.46 0.66
N GLU A 159 -20.25 -1.49 -0.24
CA GLU A 159 -21.13 -1.56 -1.39
C GLU A 159 -20.32 -1.80 -2.65
N ALA A 160 -20.54 -2.97 -3.25
CA ALA A 160 -20.19 -3.18 -4.64
C ALA A 160 -20.88 -2.09 -5.44
N ALA A 161 -20.10 -1.13 -5.95
CA ALA A 161 -20.62 -0.17 -6.90
C ALA A 161 -21.34 -0.96 -8.00
N PRO A 162 -22.55 -0.52 -8.42
CA PRO A 162 -23.24 -1.19 -9.50
C PRO A 162 -22.27 -1.31 -10.69
N PRO A 163 -22.26 -2.45 -11.40
CA PRO A 163 -21.33 -2.67 -12.49
C PRO A 163 -21.47 -1.52 -13.49
N SER A 164 -20.34 -0.87 -13.80
CA SER A 164 -20.29 0.19 -14.82
C SER A 164 -20.91 -0.32 -16.13
N GLU A 165 -21.56 0.57 -16.89
CA GLU A 165 -22.26 0.27 -18.14
C GLU A 165 -21.36 -0.50 -19.13
N GLU A 166 -20.08 -0.12 -19.22
CA GLU A 166 -19.09 -0.84 -20.04
C GLU A 166 -18.89 -2.29 -19.61
N THR A 167 -18.99 -2.56 -18.31
CA THR A 167 -18.80 -3.89 -17.72
C THR A 167 -19.99 -4.78 -18.08
N LEU A 168 -21.21 -4.23 -18.02
CA LEU A 168 -22.43 -4.90 -18.45
C LEU A 168 -22.39 -5.22 -19.95
N GLU A 169 -21.94 -4.28 -20.78
CA GLU A 169 -21.83 -4.49 -22.22
C GLU A 169 -20.81 -5.58 -22.58
N LYS A 170 -19.63 -5.58 -21.94
CA LYS A 170 -18.63 -6.65 -22.10
C LYS A 170 -19.20 -8.01 -21.72
N LEU A 171 -19.97 -8.08 -20.64
CA LEU A 171 -20.59 -9.31 -20.16
C LEU A 171 -21.63 -9.84 -21.16
N ARG A 172 -22.47 -8.94 -21.70
CA ARG A 172 -23.41 -9.25 -22.78
C ARG A 172 -22.72 -9.77 -24.02
N ARG A 173 -21.68 -9.08 -24.52
CA ARG A 173 -20.89 -9.51 -25.68
C ARG A 173 -20.26 -10.89 -25.47
N ARG A 174 -19.78 -11.18 -24.25
CA ARG A 174 -19.21 -12.49 -23.90
C ARG A 174 -20.27 -13.60 -23.94
N GLN A 175 -21.47 -13.34 -23.44
CA GLN A 175 -22.59 -14.30 -23.49
C GLN A 175 -23.03 -14.57 -24.93
N GLU A 176 -23.15 -13.52 -25.76
CA GLU A 176 -23.51 -13.67 -27.18
C GLU A 176 -22.46 -14.48 -27.95
N ARG A 177 -21.16 -14.23 -27.71
CA ARG A 177 -20.08 -15.02 -28.32
C ARG A 177 -20.17 -16.50 -27.89
N ALA A 178 -20.33 -16.78 -26.60
CA ALA A 178 -20.44 -18.15 -26.10
C ALA A 178 -21.67 -18.88 -26.66
N ALA A 179 -22.81 -18.20 -26.81
CA ALA A 179 -24.01 -18.75 -27.42
C ALA A 179 -23.80 -19.09 -28.90
N ARG A 180 -23.13 -18.21 -29.65
CA ARG A 180 -22.79 -18.43 -31.07
C ARG A 180 -21.83 -19.61 -31.25
N GLU A 181 -20.78 -19.70 -30.43
CA GLU A 181 -19.83 -20.83 -30.43
C GLU A 181 -20.55 -22.16 -30.13
N ARG A 182 -21.44 -22.17 -29.13
CA ARG A 182 -22.25 -23.35 -28.80
C ARG A 182 -23.11 -23.82 -29.98
N LEU A 183 -23.76 -22.89 -30.69
CA LEU A 183 -24.58 -23.22 -31.86
C LEU A 183 -23.75 -23.78 -33.00
N GLN A 184 -22.58 -23.21 -33.29
CA GLN A 184 -21.66 -23.71 -34.30
C GLN A 184 -21.19 -25.13 -33.99
N LEU A 185 -20.80 -25.40 -32.74
CA LEU A 185 -20.42 -26.74 -32.29
C LEU A 185 -21.58 -27.74 -32.42
N LYS A 186 -22.81 -27.33 -32.11
CA LYS A 186 -24.00 -28.19 -32.25
C LYS A 186 -24.27 -28.51 -33.73
N ARG A 187 -24.15 -27.52 -34.63
CA ARG A 187 -24.30 -27.72 -36.08
C ARG A 187 -23.24 -28.65 -36.64
N GLY A 188 -21.97 -28.43 -36.29
CA GLY A 188 -20.87 -29.32 -36.70
C GLY A 188 -21.10 -30.76 -36.24
N ARG A 189 -21.53 -30.96 -34.97
CA ARG A 189 -21.88 -32.30 -34.47
C ARG A 189 -23.08 -32.93 -35.18
N ALA A 190 -24.08 -32.15 -35.56
CA ALA A 190 -25.24 -32.65 -36.31
C ALA A 190 -24.84 -33.09 -37.72
N GLN A 191 -24.00 -32.30 -38.40
CA GLN A 191 -23.49 -32.65 -39.73
C GLN A 191 -22.68 -33.95 -39.69
N ILE A 192 -21.74 -34.08 -38.74
CA ILE A 192 -20.96 -35.30 -38.54
C ILE A 192 -21.86 -36.52 -38.30
N LYS A 193 -23.01 -36.36 -37.64
CA LYS A 193 -23.97 -37.46 -37.43
C LYS A 193 -24.75 -37.81 -38.70
N ALA A 194 -25.17 -36.81 -39.47
CA ALA A 194 -25.85 -37.00 -40.74
C ALA A 194 -24.94 -37.70 -41.75
N ASP A 195 -23.69 -37.28 -41.87
CA ASP A 195 -22.70 -37.89 -42.77
C ASP A 195 -22.36 -39.34 -42.38
N ARG A 196 -22.56 -39.72 -41.11
CA ARG A 196 -22.41 -41.11 -40.63
C ARG A 196 -23.63 -41.99 -40.91
N GLN A 197 -24.80 -41.41 -41.15
CA GLN A 197 -25.97 -42.18 -41.57
C GLN A 197 -25.89 -42.35 -43.09
N GLY A 198 -25.77 -43.59 -43.57
CA GLY A 198 -25.86 -43.87 -45.00
C GLY A 198 -27.18 -43.36 -45.59
N PRO A 199 -27.25 -43.06 -46.90
CA PRO A 199 -28.45 -42.52 -47.51
C PRO A 199 -29.66 -43.40 -47.19
N GLY A 200 -30.70 -42.79 -46.60
CA GLY A 200 -31.96 -43.48 -46.33
C GLY A 200 -32.51 -44.02 -47.66
N GLY A 201 -32.86 -45.31 -47.68
CA GLY A 201 -33.39 -45.98 -48.87
C GLY A 201 -34.51 -45.17 -49.50
N ILE A 202 -34.41 -44.96 -50.81
CA ILE A 202 -35.46 -44.33 -51.62
C ILE A 202 -36.54 -45.40 -51.79
N ASP A 203 -37.66 -45.28 -51.09
CA ASP A 203 -38.85 -46.07 -51.37
C ASP A 203 -39.51 -45.51 -52.64
N LEU A 204 -39.45 -46.29 -53.74
CA LEU A 204 -40.09 -46.04 -55.04
C LEU A 204 -41.56 -46.44 -55.03
#